data_AF-A0A847V8Y0-F1
#
_entry.id   AF-A0A847V8Y0-F1
#
_cell.length_a   1.000
_cell.length_b   1.000
_cell.length_c   1.000
_cell.angle_alpha   90.00
_cell.angle_beta   90.00
_cell.angle_gamma   90.00
#
_symmetry.space_group_name_H-M   'P 1'
#
loop_
_entity.id
_entity.type
_entity.pdbx_description
1 polymer ?
#
loop_
_entity_poly.entity_id
_entity_poly.type
_entity_poly.pdbx_seq_one_letter_code
_entity_poly.pdbx_strand_id
1 'polypeptide(L)'
;MGGEIYQAQIVRNFFEIITGTDRNISRISMCVIAVAKLRNEAPERLTFLLDQVRKSRQNRELSIDILDYMCDVAYALDANAVQTAFGVRQLASISQEFNAISLDTL
;
A
#
# COMPACT_ATOMS: atom_id res chain seq x y z
N MET A 1 -3.00 12.55 8.42
CA MET A 1 -3.34 11.23 9.00
C MET A 1 -4.15 10.36 8.04
N GLY A 2 -5.41 10.68 7.67
CA GLY A 2 -6.22 9.78 6.82
C GLY A 2 -5.61 9.46 5.43
N GLY A 3 -4.97 10.44 4.78
CA GLY A 3 -4.33 10.24 3.47
C GLY A 3 -3.13 9.29 3.48
N GLU A 4 -2.33 9.29 4.55
CA GLU A 4 -1.16 8.40 4.69
C GLU A 4 -1.58 6.96 4.97
N ILE A 5 -2.64 6.76 5.76
CA ILE A 5 -3.22 5.42 5.99
C ILE A 5 -3.71 4.83 4.66
N TYR A 6 -4.37 5.64 3.83
CA TYR A 6 -4.87 5.19 2.53
C TYR A 6 -3.71 4.90 1.55
N GLN A 7 -2.65 5.71 1.54
CA GLN A 7 -1.42 5.39 0.80
C GLN A 7 -0.82 4.06 1.28
N ALA A 8 -0.72 3.85 2.59
CA ALA A 8 -0.20 2.60 3.16
C ALA A 8 -1.04 1.37 2.77
N GLN A 9 -2.37 1.49 2.71
CA GLN A 9 -3.26 0.43 2.21
C GLN A 9 -3.02 0.12 0.73
N ILE A 10 -2.82 1.14 -0.10
CA ILE A 10 -2.54 0.94 -1.53
C ILE A 10 -1.18 0.28 -1.74
N VAL A 11 -0.15 0.73 -1.01
CA VAL A 11 1.19 0.14 -1.03
C VAL A 11 1.13 -1.32 -0.60
N ARG A 12 0.42 -1.63 0.49
CA ARG A 12 0.19 -3.00 0.93
C ARG A 12 -0.45 -3.86 -0.17
N ASN A 13 -1.55 -3.39 -0.76
CA ASN A 13 -2.25 -4.10 -1.82
C ASN A 13 -1.34 -4.34 -3.03
N PHE A 14 -0.52 -3.37 -3.41
CA PHE A 14 0.46 -3.53 -4.48
C PHE A 14 1.44 -4.67 -4.19
N PHE A 15 2.04 -4.68 -2.98
CA PHE A 15 2.98 -5.73 -2.60
C PHE A 15 2.32 -7.11 -2.54
N GLU A 16 1.11 -7.22 -1.99
CA GLU A 16 0.34 -8.46 -1.97
C GLU A 16 0.07 -9.02 -3.38
N ILE A 17 -0.21 -8.15 -4.37
CA ILE A 17 -0.45 -8.57 -5.75
C ILE A 17 0.84 -9.08 -6.43
N ILE A 18 1.97 -8.39 -6.25
CA ILE A 18 3.22 -8.79 -6.93
C ILE A 18 3.85 -10.03 -6.31
N THR A 19 3.69 -10.24 -5.00
CA THR A 19 4.18 -11.45 -4.30
C THR A 19 3.20 -12.61 -4.36
N GLY A 20 1.94 -12.34 -4.73
CA GLY A 20 0.89 -13.34 -4.85
C GLY A 20 1.02 -14.23 -6.09
N THR A 21 0.16 -15.25 -6.14
CA THR A 21 0.06 -16.19 -7.27
C THR A 21 -0.68 -15.60 -8.48
N ASP A 22 -1.58 -14.64 -8.27
CA ASP A 22 -2.32 -13.93 -9.32
C ASP A 22 -1.78 -12.50 -9.51
N ARG A 23 -0.69 -12.39 -10.28
CA ARG A 23 -0.05 -11.11 -10.62
C ARG A 23 -0.85 -10.36 -11.68
N ASN A 24 -1.97 -9.77 -11.26
CA ASN A 24 -2.85 -9.03 -12.15
C ASN A 24 -2.29 -7.63 -12.44
N ILE A 25 -1.73 -7.44 -13.64
CA ILE A 25 -1.16 -6.15 -14.09
C ILE A 25 -2.16 -5.00 -13.98
N SER A 26 -3.45 -5.22 -14.26
CA SER A 26 -4.45 -4.14 -14.19
C SER A 26 -4.65 -3.64 -12.75
N ARG A 27 -4.59 -4.54 -11.76
CA ARG A 27 -4.63 -4.16 -10.34
C ARG A 27 -3.36 -3.44 -9.91
N ILE A 28 -2.21 -3.92 -10.37
CA ILE A 28 -0.92 -3.25 -10.15
C ILE A 28 -0.94 -1.82 -10.70
N SER A 29 -1.40 -1.64 -11.93
CA SER A 29 -1.60 -0.33 -12.56
C SER A 29 -2.48 0.59 -11.72
N MET A 30 -3.59 0.07 -11.21
CA MET A 30 -4.53 0.85 -10.40
C MET A 30 -3.87 1.34 -9.11
N CYS A 31 -3.10 0.49 -8.41
CA CYS A 31 -2.37 0.87 -7.21
C CYS A 31 -1.36 1.99 -7.48
N VAL A 32 -0.55 1.86 -8.53
CA VAL A 32 0.49 2.83 -8.89
C VAL A 32 -0.13 4.21 -9.20
N ILE A 33 -1.19 4.23 -10.03
CA ILE A 33 -1.83 5.50 -10.42
C ILE A 33 -2.61 6.11 -9.25
N ALA A 34 -3.26 5.30 -8.41
CA ALA A 34 -3.97 5.79 -7.23
C ALA A 34 -2.99 6.45 -6.25
N VAL A 35 -1.85 5.82 -5.95
CA VAL A 35 -0.87 6.39 -5.01
C VAL A 35 -0.20 7.64 -5.57
N ALA A 36 0.13 7.67 -6.86
CA ALA A 36 0.70 8.85 -7.51
C ALA A 36 -0.25 10.05 -7.46
N LYS A 37 -1.55 9.83 -7.66
CA LYS A 37 -2.56 10.88 -7.52
C LYS A 37 -2.70 11.35 -6.07
N LEU A 38 -2.71 10.45 -5.09
CA LEU A 38 -2.81 10.81 -3.67
C LEU A 38 -1.62 11.64 -3.18
N ARG A 39 -0.45 11.40 -3.75
CA ARG A 39 0.77 12.15 -3.45
C ARG A 39 0.87 13.47 -4.22
N ASN A 40 -0.10 13.80 -5.06
CA ASN A 40 -0.06 14.94 -5.96
C ASN A 40 1.26 15.01 -6.75
N GLU A 41 1.67 13.87 -7.31
CA GLU A 41 2.86 13.81 -8.17
C GLU A 41 2.77 14.81 -9.32
N ALA A 42 3.92 15.37 -9.70
CA ALA A 42 4.01 16.26 -10.84
C ALA A 42 3.46 15.59 -12.12
N PRO A 43 2.82 16.35 -13.03
CA PRO A 43 2.19 15.78 -14.22
C PRO A 43 3.17 15.02 -15.12
N GLU A 44 4.44 15.43 -15.16
CA GLU A 44 5.51 14.74 -15.88
C GLU A 44 5.76 13.35 -15.28
N ARG A 45 5.83 13.25 -13.95
CA ARG A 45 6.03 11.99 -13.23
C ARG A 45 4.83 11.06 -13.41
N LEU A 46 3.61 11.60 -13.34
CA LEU A 46 2.39 10.82 -13.58
C LEU A 46 2.34 10.27 -15.01
N THR A 47 2.73 11.07 -16.00
CA THR A 47 2.78 10.66 -17.41
C THR A 47 3.81 9.56 -17.63
N PHE A 48 4.99 9.68 -17.02
CA PHE A 48 6.01 8.63 -17.02
C PHE A 48 5.50 7.32 -16.43
N LEU A 49 4.86 7.36 -15.26
CA LEU A 49 4.29 6.16 -14.63
C LEU A 49 3.19 5.51 -15.48
N LEU A 50 2.35 6.30 -16.16
CA LEU A 50 1.35 5.79 -17.10
C LEU A 50 1.97 5.06 -18.29
N ASP A 51 3.07 5.58 -18.84
CA ASP A 51 3.80 4.93 -19.93
C ASP A 51 4.44 3.61 -19.48
N GLN A 52 5.08 3.60 -18.30
CA GLN A 52 5.65 2.39 -17.71
C GLN A 52 4.59 1.32 -17.43
N VAL A 53 3.42 1.74 -16.95
CA VAL A 53 2.25 0.86 -16.75
C VAL A 53 1.79 0.28 -18.08
N ARG A 54 1.72 1.10 -19.15
CA ARG A 54 1.32 0.66 -20.49
C ARG A 54 2.30 -0.38 -21.04
N LYS A 55 3.60 -0.11 -20.94
CA LYS A 55 4.66 -1.05 -21.34
C LYS A 55 4.58 -2.36 -20.56
N SER A 56 4.37 -2.27 -19.24
CA SER A 56 4.25 -3.45 -18.38
C SER A 56 3.06 -4.33 -18.78
N ARG A 57 1.95 -3.71 -19.21
CA ARG A 57 0.77 -4.42 -19.71
C ARG A 57 1.01 -5.10 -21.06
N GLN A 58 1.76 -4.46 -21.96
CA GLN A 58 2.09 -4.99 -23.28
C GLN A 58 3.06 -6.17 -23.17
N ASN A 59 4.11 -6.03 -22.36
CA ASN A 59 5.17 -7.01 -22.22
C ASN A 59 4.82 -8.13 -21.22
N ARG A 60 3.75 -7.96 -20.42
CA ARG A 60 3.38 -8.85 -19.30
C ARG A 60 4.46 -8.98 -18.23
N GLU A 61 5.31 -7.96 -18.12
CA GLU A 61 6.42 -7.89 -17.17
C GLU A 61 6.34 -6.56 -16.43
N LEU A 62 6.63 -6.58 -15.13
CA LEU A 62 6.57 -5.36 -14.32
C LEU A 62 7.85 -4.55 -14.53
N SER A 63 7.71 -3.28 -14.89
CA SER A 63 8.85 -2.37 -15.02
C SER A 63 9.53 -2.14 -13.66
N ILE A 64 10.87 -2.14 -13.66
CA ILE A 64 11.70 -1.81 -12.49
C ILE A 64 11.37 -0.39 -12.00
N ASP A 65 11.12 0.55 -12.90
CA ASP A 65 10.74 1.93 -12.55
C ASP A 65 9.48 1.99 -11.68
N ILE A 66 8.53 1.07 -11.88
CA ILE A 66 7.30 0.97 -11.07
C ILE A 66 7.63 0.42 -9.69
N LEU A 67 8.50 -0.59 -9.61
CA LEU A 67 8.93 -1.17 -8.35
C LEU A 67 9.68 -0.14 -7.51
N ASP A 68 10.64 0.55 -8.10
CA ASP A 68 11.42 1.60 -7.44
C ASP A 68 10.51 2.70 -6.91
N TYR A 69 9.57 3.18 -7.75
CA TYR A 69 8.60 4.17 -7.31
C TYR A 69 7.77 3.70 -6.11
N MET A 70 7.25 2.47 -6.13
CA MET A 70 6.43 1.96 -5.02
C MET A 70 7.25 1.72 -3.74
N CYS A 71 8.52 1.33 -3.87
CA CYS A 71 9.45 1.23 -2.75
C CYS A 71 9.77 2.60 -2.14
N ASP A 72 9.99 3.63 -2.97
CA ASP A 72 10.21 5.00 -2.51
C ASP A 72 9.00 5.52 -1.73
N VAL A 73 7.79 5.26 -2.24
CA VAL A 73 6.55 5.61 -1.55
C VAL A 73 6.46 4.88 -0.22
N ALA A 74 6.75 3.57 -0.19
CA ALA A 74 6.73 2.78 1.03
C ALA A 74 7.72 3.30 2.09
N TYR A 75 8.92 3.69 1.67
CA TYR A 75 9.96 4.25 2.54
C TYR A 75 9.54 5.59 3.15
N ALA A 76 8.73 6.37 2.45
CA ALA A 76 8.25 7.67 2.90
C ALA A 76 7.04 7.61 3.86
N LEU A 77 6.47 6.42 4.13
CA LEU A 77 5.29 6.29 4.99
C LEU A 77 5.64 6.28 6.48
N ASP A 78 4.82 6.95 7.29
CA ASP A 78 4.91 6.91 8.75
C ASP A 78 4.60 5.51 9.30
N ALA A 79 5.38 5.08 10.30
CA ALA A 79 5.26 3.75 10.90
C ALA A 79 3.90 3.51 11.56
N ASN A 80 3.27 4.53 12.15
CA ASN A 80 1.95 4.37 12.77
C ASN A 80 0.86 4.23 11.69
N ALA A 81 0.98 4.97 10.58
CA ALA A 81 0.08 4.83 9.45
C ALA A 81 0.17 3.43 8.82
N VAL A 82 1.38 2.87 8.70
CA VAL A 82 1.61 1.49 8.24
C VAL A 82 1.00 0.49 9.22
N GLN A 83 1.30 0.58 10.52
CA GLN A 83 0.73 -0.34 11.52
C GLN A 83 -0.80 -0.34 11.49
N THR A 84 -1.41 0.84 11.38
CA THR A 84 -2.87 1.01 11.28
C THR A 84 -3.42 0.39 9.99
N ALA A 85 -2.81 0.67 8.83
CA ALA A 85 -3.23 0.13 7.54
C ALA A 85 -3.06 -1.39 7.44
N PHE A 86 -2.08 -1.95 8.15
CA PHE A 86 -1.78 -3.38 8.17
C PHE A 86 -2.62 -4.13 9.22
N GLY A 87 -3.40 -3.41 10.04
CA GLY A 87 -4.22 -3.99 11.11
C GLY A 87 -3.40 -4.49 12.29
N VAL A 88 -2.16 -4.01 12.44
CA VAL A 88 -1.29 -4.33 13.57
C VAL A 88 -1.84 -3.62 14.80
N ARG A 89 -2.60 -4.34 15.63
CA ARG A 89 -2.97 -3.87 16.96
C ARG A 89 -1.73 -3.94 17.85
N GLN A 90 -1.35 -2.84 18.50
CA GLN A 90 -0.29 -2.87 19.50
C GLN A 90 -0.68 -3.85 20.62
N LEU A 91 0.22 -4.75 20.99
CA LEU A 91 0.00 -5.73 22.08
C LEU A 91 -0.48 -5.07 23.39
N ALA A 92 -0.10 -3.82 23.63
CA ALA A 92 -0.56 -3.02 24.76
C ALA A 92 -2.09 -2.77 24.76
N SER A 93 -2.70 -2.48 23.61
CA SER A 93 -4.17 -2.28 23.54
C SER A 93 -4.93 -3.59 23.67
N ILE A 94 -4.36 -4.70 23.21
CA ILE A 94 -4.91 -6.04 23.39
C ILE A 94 -4.93 -6.42 24.89
N SER A 95 -3.86 -6.10 25.64
CA SER A 95 -3.80 -6.38 27.08
C SER A 95 -4.88 -5.65 27.89
N GLN A 96 -5.29 -4.46 27.45
CA GLN A 96 -6.38 -3.70 28.07
C GLN A 96 -7.76 -4.30 27.76
N GLU A 97 -7.97 -4.82 26.54
CA GLU A 97 -9.20 -5.57 26.20
C GLU A 97 -9.33 -6.86 27.02
N PHE A 98 -8.25 -7.61 27.23
CA PHE A 98 -8.29 -8.83 28.06
C PHE A 98 -8.56 -8.55 29.55
N ASN A 99 -8.05 -7.44 30.09
CA ASN A 99 -8.35 -7.03 31.47
C ASN A 99 -9.75 -6.42 31.63
N ALA A 100 -10.39 -5.98 30.55
CA ALA A 100 -11.75 -5.42 30.55
C ALA A 100 -12.84 -6.50 30.42
N ILE A 101 -12.49 -7.71 29.99
CA ILE A 101 -13.38 -8.89 30.09
C ILE A 101 -13.26 -9.41 31.52
N SER A 102 -13.92 -8.69 32.45
CA SER A 102 -14.06 -9.13 33.83
C SER A 102 -14.69 -10.52 33.89
N LEU A 103 -14.08 -11.39 34.69
CA LEU A 103 -14.55 -12.71 35.14
C LEU A 103 -15.86 -12.66 35.97
N ASP A 104 -16.69 -11.61 35.82
CA ASP A 104 -17.87 -11.33 36.65
C ASP A 104 -19.18 -11.89 36.05
N THR A 105 -19.08 -12.71 35.01
CA THR A 105 -20.21 -13.51 34.48
C THR A 105 -19.84 -14.99 34.43
N LEU A 106 -19.77 -15.61 35.61
CA LEU A 106 -19.88 -17.06 35.79
C LEU A 106 -20.82 -17.36 36.96
#